data_AF-A0A0F9L595-F1
#
_entry.id   AF-A0A0F9L595-F1
#
_cell.length_a   1.000
_cell.length_b   1.000
_cell.length_c   1.000
_cell.angle_alpha   90.00
_cell.angle_beta   90.00
_cell.angle_gamma   90.00
#
_symmetry.space_group_name_H-M   'P 1'
#
loop_
_entity.id
_entity.type
_entity.pdbx_description
1 polymer ?
#
loop_
_entity_poly.entity_id
_entity_poly.type
_entity_poly.pdbx_seq_one_letter_code
_entity_poly.pdbx_strand_id
1 'polypeptide(L)' 'NMAFNLGQHRLGEFVKMWAAIRAEDWEKAAVEMLDSTWAGQVGPRAPRLARRMARGSAPS' A
#
# COMPACT_ATOMS: atom_id res chain seq x y z
N ASN A 1 2.22 -9.43 -0.05
CA ASN A 1 2.40 -7.99 -0.36
C ASN A 1 1.40 -7.57 -1.42
N MET A 2 1.13 -6.28 -1.59
CA MET A 2 0.11 -5.79 -2.54
C MET A 2 0.28 -6.38 -3.95
N ALA A 3 1.52 -6.46 -4.44
CA ALA A 3 1.88 -7.05 -5.73
C ALA A 3 1.36 -8.48 -5.94
N PHE A 4 1.36 -9.33 -4.91
CA PHE A 4 0.85 -10.70 -5.01
C PHE A 4 -0.67 -10.75 -5.17
N ASN A 5 -1.38 -9.80 -4.55
CA ASN A 5 -2.85 -9.75 -4.58
C ASN A 5 -3.37 -9.05 -5.84
N LEU A 6 -2.60 -8.11 -6.39
CA LEU A 6 -3.03 -7.21 -7.46
C LEU A 6 -2.41 -7.54 -8.83
N GLY A 7 -1.22 -8.13 -8.84
CA GLY A 7 -0.35 -8.12 -10.02
C GLY A 7 0.25 -6.74 -10.30
N GLN A 8 1.21 -6.68 -11.23
CA GLN A 8 1.96 -5.47 -11.55
C GLN A 8 1.09 -4.35 -12.12
N HIS A 9 0.14 -4.70 -13.00
CA HIS A 9 -0.72 -3.71 -13.67
C HIS A 9 -1.57 -2.91 -12.67
N ARG A 10 -2.39 -3.61 -11.87
CA ARG A 10 -3.26 -2.98 -10.86
C ARG A 10 -2.48 -2.30 -9.74
N LEU A 11 -1.29 -2.80 -9.39
CA LEU A 11 -0.43 -2.13 -8.43
C LEU A 11 0.11 -0.78 -8.98
N GLY A 12 0.35 -0.70 -10.29
CA GLY A 12 0.76 0.54 -10.95
C GLY A 12 -0.28 1.66 -10.86
N GLU A 13 -1.56 1.33 -10.71
CA GLU A 13 -2.67 2.27 -10.63
C GLU A 13 -2.75 3.03 -9.28
N PHE A 14 -1.95 2.65 -8.28
CA PHE A 14 -1.89 3.32 -6.98
C PHE A 14 -1.08 4.63 -7.04
N VAL A 15 -1.47 5.54 -7.94
CA VAL A 15 -0.73 6.75 -8.30
C VAL A 15 -0.37 7.61 -7.08
N LYS A 16 -1.34 7.81 -6.16
CA LYS A 16 -1.13 8.62 -4.94
C LYS A 16 -0.19 7.95 -3.94
N MET A 17 -0.30 6.63 -3.76
CA MET A 17 0.64 5.87 -2.93
C MET A 17 2.06 5.99 -3.50
N TRP A 18 2.24 5.84 -4.81
CA TRP A 18 3.56 5.99 -5.45
C TRP A 18 4.11 7.42 -5.36
N ALA A 19 3.25 8.43 -5.45
CA ALA A 19 3.65 9.81 -5.21
C ALA A 19 4.15 10.03 -3.77
N ALA A 20 3.43 9.49 -2.78
CA ALA A 20 3.84 9.53 -1.37
C ALA A 20 5.17 8.79 -1.13
N ILE A 21 5.33 7.59 -1.70
CA ILE A 21 6.59 6.83 -1.64
C ILE A 21 7.76 7.62 -2.23
N ARG A 22 7.58 8.28 -3.39
CA ARG A 22 8.63 9.11 -4.01
C ARG A 22 9.00 10.35 -3.18
N ALA A 23 8.07 10.82 -2.35
CA ALA A 23 8.29 11.92 -1.42
C ALA A 23 8.78 11.44 -0.03
N GLU A 24 9.05 10.12 0.13
CA GLU A 24 9.40 9.50 1.40
C GLU A 24 8.33 9.68 2.51
N ASP A 25 7.10 9.98 2.12
CA ASP A 25 5.95 10.12 3.01
C ASP A 25 5.27 8.75 3.20
N TRP A 26 5.88 7.92 4.05
CA TRP A 26 5.46 6.55 4.31
C TRP A 26 4.11 6.46 5.01
N GLU A 27 3.78 7.44 5.84
CA GLU A 27 2.48 7.52 6.52
C GLU A 27 1.38 7.78 5.50
N LYS A 28 1.58 8.75 4.60
CA LYS A 28 0.64 9.00 3.52
C LYS A 28 0.52 7.82 2.58
N ALA A 29 1.63 7.15 2.23
CA ALA A 29 1.59 5.93 1.44
C ALA A 29 0.71 4.85 2.07
N ALA A 30 0.79 4.67 3.40
CA ALA A 30 -0.04 3.72 4.14
C ALA A 30 -1.53 4.11 4.15
N VAL A 31 -1.85 5.41 4.24
CA VAL A 31 -3.22 5.91 4.13
C VAL A 31 -3.80 5.62 2.74
N GLU A 32 -3.05 5.91 1.68
CA GLU A 32 -3.46 5.66 0.29
C GLU A 32 -3.63 4.15 0.00
N MET A 33 -2.89 3.28 0.69
CA MET A 33 -3.14 1.83 0.63
C MET A 33 -4.51 1.45 1.20
N LEU A 34 -4.93 2.08 2.31
CA LEU A 34 -6.20 1.79 2.97
C LEU A 34 -7.40 2.42 2.26
N ASP A 35 -7.19 3.57 1.61
CA ASP A 35 -8.17 4.26 0.78
C ASP A 35 -8.27 3.64 -0.63
N SER A 36 -8.40 2.32 -0.71
CA SER A 36 -8.46 1.61 -2.00
C SER A 36 -9.39 0.41 -1.96
N THR A 37 -9.92 0.03 -3.12
CA THR A 37 -10.72 -1.20 -3.28
C THR A 37 -9.94 -2.44 -2.84
N TRP A 38 -8.63 -2.44 -3.02
CA TRP A 38 -7.75 -3.51 -2.55
C TRP A 38 -7.86 -3.73 -1.04
N ALA A 39 -8.01 -2.67 -0.25
CA ALA A 39 -8.15 -2.79 1.20
C ALA A 39 -9.40 -3.61 1.57
N GLY A 40 -10.51 -3.41 0.85
CA GLY A 40 -11.72 -4.22 0.97
C GLY A 40 -11.51 -5.68 0.54
N GLN A 41 -10.82 -5.92 -0.57
CA GLN A 41 -10.53 -7.27 -1.09
C GLN A 41 -9.67 -8.11 -0.14
N VAL A 42 -8.73 -7.47 0.56
CA VAL A 42 -7.79 -8.14 1.48
C VAL A 42 -8.29 -8.12 2.92
N GLY A 43 -9.29 -7.28 3.21
CA GLY A 43 -9.98 -7.20 4.48
C GLY A 43 -9.02 -7.00 5.66
N PRO A 44 -9.07 -7.82 6.72
CA PRO A 44 -8.33 -7.59 7.96
C PRO A 44 -6.80 -7.51 7.82
N ARG A 45 -6.22 -7.95 6.69
CA ARG A 45 -4.77 -7.84 6.48
C ARG A 45 -4.32 -6.49 5.94
N ALA A 46 -5.22 -5.68 5.37
CA ALA A 46 -4.86 -4.39 4.80
C ALA A 46 -4.24 -3.45 5.86
N PRO A 47 -4.81 -3.28 7.08
CA PRO A 47 -4.19 -2.45 8.13
C PRO A 47 -2.79 -2.92 8.55
N ARG A 48 -2.54 -4.23 8.55
CA ARG A 48 -1.21 -4.78 8.91
C ARG A 48 -0.17 -4.45 7.86
N LEU A 49 -0.53 -4.52 6.58
CA LEU A 49 0.36 -4.20 5.46
C LEU A 49 0.61 -2.69 5.38
N ALA A 50 -0.43 -1.87 5.58
CA ALA A 50 -0.29 -0.41 5.65
C ALA A 50 0.63 0.02 6.81
N ARG A 51 0.49 -0.59 8.00
CA ARG A 51 1.43 -0.34 9.12
C ARG A 51 2.88 -0.74 8.82
N ARG A 52 3.13 -1.69 7.93
CA ARG A 52 4.50 -2.03 7.48
C ARG A 52 5.04 -0.94 6.56
N MET A 53 4.22 -0.47 5.60
CA MET A 53 4.54 0.69 4.76
C MET A 53 4.93 1.91 5.60
N ALA A 54 4.09 2.30 6.55
CA ALA A 54 4.32 3.47 7.41
C ALA A 54 5.62 3.41 8.22
N ARG A 55 6.09 2.20 8.55
CA ARG A 55 7.33 1.99 9.32
C ARG A 55 8.58 1.89 8.45
N GLY A 56 8.46 2.03 7.13
CA GLY A 56 9.57 1.79 6.19
C GLY A 56 10.11 0.36 6.25
N SER A 57 9.40 -0.56 6.91
CA SER A 57 9.85 -1.94 7.08
C SER A 57 9.42 -2.71 5.85
N ALA A 58 10.35 -2.88 4.91
CA ALA A 58 10.15 -3.80 3.80
C ALA A 58 9.71 -5.17 4.34
N PRO A 59 8.72 -5.83 3.73
CA PRO A 59 8.35 -7.18 4.13
C PRO A 59 9.55 -8.09 3.90
N SER A 60 10.15 -8.57 4.99
CA SER A 60 10.99 -9.76 5.03
C SER A 60 10.28 -10.95 4.38
#